data_AF-A0A2Y9B549-F1
#
_entry.id   AF-A0A2Y9B549-F1
#
_cell.length_a   1.000
_cell.length_b   1.000
_cell.length_c   1.000
_cell.angle_alpha   90.00
_cell.angle_beta   90.00
_cell.angle_gamma   90.00
#
_symmetry.space_group_name_H-M   'P 1'
#
loop_
_entity.id
_entity.type
_entity.pdbx_description
1 polymer ?
#
loop_
_entity_poly.entity_id
_entity_poly.type
_entity_poly.pdbx_seq_one_letter_code
_entity_poly.pdbx_strand_id
1 'polypeptide(L)'
;MFRANLALAVLILLSATLFYHSVEGWSWIDALYFSVTTISTVGLGDLSPHTDLGKLFTIIYIFVGVGVFVALFAQFARALLKVEDDN
;
A
#
# COMPACT_ATOMS: atom_id res chain seq x y z
N MET A 1 18.39 5.36 -3.69
CA MET A 1 17.01 5.26 -4.23
C MET A 1 16.15 4.26 -3.46
N PHE A 2 16.58 3.00 -3.26
CA PHE A 2 15.79 1.98 -2.54
C PHE A 2 15.24 2.43 -1.17
N ARG A 3 16.10 2.99 -0.31
CA ARG A 3 15.73 3.46 1.03
C ARG A 3 14.63 4.54 1.02
N ALA A 4 14.61 5.40 0.00
CA ALA A 4 13.62 6.48 -0.12
C ALA A 4 12.24 5.94 -0.53
N ASN A 5 12.21 5.05 -1.54
CA ASN A 5 10.96 4.41 -1.95
C ASN A 5 10.36 3.55 -0.82
N LEU A 6 11.22 2.89 -0.03
CA LEU A 6 10.80 2.12 1.13
C LEU A 6 10.18 3.01 2.20
N ALA A 7 10.84 4.12 2.55
CA ALA A 7 10.30 5.08 3.51
C ALA A 7 8.96 5.67 3.04
N LEU A 8 8.84 6.03 1.76
CA LEU A 8 7.59 6.54 1.18
C LEU A 8 6.47 5.50 1.25
N ALA A 9 6.74 4.25 0.91
CA ALA A 9 5.71 3.20 1.00
C ALA A 9 5.26 2.95 2.44
N VAL A 10 6.19 2.94 3.40
CA VAL A 10 5.84 2.81 4.82
C VAL A 10 4.99 3.99 5.27
N LEU A 11 5.35 5.22 4.89
CA LEU A 11 4.56 6.41 5.22
C LEU A 11 3.15 6.36 4.61
N ILE A 12 3.05 5.99 3.33
CA ILE A 12 1.76 5.83 2.63
C ILE A 12 0.90 4.77 3.32
N LEU A 13 1.46 3.60 3.62
CA LEU A 13 0.75 2.51 4.30
C LEU A 13 0.31 2.89 5.71
N LEU A 14 1.17 3.51 6.51
CA LEU A 14 0.83 3.95 7.86
C LEU A 14 -0.25 5.03 7.83
N SER A 15 -0.15 6.00 6.91
CA SER A 15 -1.14 7.06 6.76
C SER A 15 -2.52 6.50 6.40
N ALA A 16 -2.59 5.54 5.47
CA ALA A 16 -3.83 4.89 5.08
C ALA A 16 -4.39 4.01 6.20
N THR A 17 -3.54 3.24 6.89
CA THR A 17 -3.97 2.40 8.02
C THR A 17 -4.58 3.25 9.14
N LEU A 18 -3.92 4.35 9.52
CA LEU A 18 -4.43 5.29 10.52
C LEU A 18 -5.75 5.91 10.09
N PHE A 19 -5.85 6.29 8.81
CA PHE A 19 -7.05 6.89 8.25
C PHE A 19 -8.23 5.91 8.25
N TYR A 20 -8.08 4.70 7.72
CA TYR A 20 -9.17 3.72 7.67
C TYR A 20 -9.57 3.24 9.08
N HIS A 21 -8.61 3.10 10.01
CA HIS A 21 -8.95 2.82 11.41
C HIS A 21 -9.83 3.93 12.00
N SER A 22 -9.50 5.20 11.74
CA SER A 22 -10.20 6.34 12.34
C SER A 22 -11.53 6.65 11.65
N VAL A 23 -11.62 6.49 10.34
CA VAL A 23 -12.76 6.92 9.51
C VAL A 23 -13.74 5.77 9.25
N GLU A 24 -13.25 4.57 8.97
CA GLU A 24 -14.10 3.39 8.71
C GLU A 24 -14.29 2.53 9.97
N GLY A 25 -13.58 2.81 11.07
CA GLY A 25 -13.70 2.08 12.33
C GLY A 25 -13.16 0.64 12.27
N TRP A 26 -12.39 0.31 11.23
CA TRP A 26 -11.80 -1.02 11.06
C TRP A 26 -10.72 -1.29 12.10
N SER A 27 -10.47 -2.57 12.39
CA SER A 27 -9.34 -2.94 13.23
C SER A 27 -8.01 -2.52 12.58
N TRP A 28 -6.95 -2.35 13.36
CA TRP A 28 -5.63 -2.02 12.83
C TRP A 28 -5.15 -2.99 11.74
N ILE A 29 -5.49 -4.27 11.90
CA ILE A 29 -5.09 -5.34 10.99
C ILE A 29 -5.91 -5.25 9.70
N ASP A 30 -7.22 -5.05 9.80
CA ASP A 30 -8.11 -4.91 8.64
C ASP A 30 -7.78 -3.65 7.83
N ALA A 31 -7.48 -2.53 8.51
CA ALA A 31 -7.06 -1.29 7.89
C ALA A 31 -5.71 -1.42 7.16
N LEU A 32 -4.73 -2.10 7.77
CA LEU A 32 -3.45 -2.38 7.14
C LEU A 32 -3.62 -3.32 5.94
N TYR A 33 -4.41 -4.39 6.13
CA TYR A 33 -4.72 -5.36 5.10
C TYR A 33 -5.35 -4.68 3.87
N PHE A 34 -6.41 -3.88 4.06
CA PHE A 34 -7.04 -3.13 2.98
C PHE A 34 -6.06 -2.16 2.31
N SER A 35 -5.23 -1.47 3.09
CA SER A 35 -4.23 -0.53 2.58
C SER A 35 -3.23 -1.21 1.64
N VAL A 36 -2.75 -2.41 2.00
CA VAL A 36 -1.80 -3.21 1.22
C VAL A 36 -2.47 -3.83 -0.02
N THR A 37 -3.64 -4.45 0.13
CA THR A 37 -4.34 -5.11 -0.98
C THR A 37 -4.81 -4.10 -2.05
N THR A 38 -5.09 -2.86 -1.64
CA THR A 38 -5.47 -1.76 -2.53
C THR A 38 -4.29 -1.29 -3.39
N ILE A 39 -3.14 -0.94 -2.81
CA ILE A 39 -1.99 -0.43 -3.59
C ILE A 39 -1.26 -1.50 -4.38
N SER A 40 -1.38 -2.76 -3.95
CA SER A 40 -0.89 -3.92 -4.71
C SER A 40 -1.84 -4.31 -5.85
N THR A 41 -2.99 -3.63 -5.98
CA THR A 41 -4.03 -3.90 -6.98
C THR A 41 -4.65 -5.29 -6.91
N VAL A 42 -4.45 -6.01 -5.80
CA VAL A 42 -5.08 -7.32 -5.57
C VAL A 42 -6.58 -7.15 -5.35
N GLY A 43 -6.98 -6.17 -4.54
CA GLY A 43 -8.38 -5.74 -4.40
C GLY A 43 -9.38 -6.86 -4.11
N LEU A 44 -9.19 -7.61 -3.01
CA LEU A 44 -9.96 -8.82 -2.68
C LEU A 44 -11.47 -8.57 -2.51
N GLY A 45 -11.89 -7.33 -2.26
CA GLY A 45 -13.30 -6.91 -2.27
C GLY A 45 -14.11 -7.33 -1.04
N ASP A 46 -13.46 -7.93 -0.05
CA ASP A 46 -14.01 -8.30 1.25
C ASP A 46 -14.18 -7.08 2.17
N LEU A 47 -13.28 -6.10 2.07
CA LEU A 47 -13.39 -4.79 2.70
C LEU A 47 -13.55 -3.70 1.64
N SER A 48 -14.43 -2.73 1.90
CA SER A 48 -14.59 -1.53 1.07
C SER A 48 -15.05 -0.34 1.91
N PRO A 49 -14.57 0.88 1.63
CA PRO A 49 -14.96 2.06 2.41
C PRO A 49 -16.44 2.37 2.21
N HIS A 50 -17.16 2.53 3.32
CA HIS A 50 -18.58 2.84 3.30
C HIS A 50 -18.83 4.35 3.40
N THR A 51 -17.91 5.07 4.05
CA THR A 51 -18.02 6.53 4.20
C THR A 51 -17.63 7.26 2.92
N ASP A 52 -18.26 8.41 2.66
CA ASP A 52 -17.93 9.22 1.48
C ASP A 52 -16.49 9.75 1.54
N LEU A 53 -16.01 10.06 2.75
CA LEU A 53 -14.63 10.48 3.00
C LEU A 53 -13.66 9.33 2.75
N GLY A 54 -14.01 8.11 3.18
CA GLY A 54 -13.26 6.88 2.92
C GLY A 54 -13.09 6.62 1.42
N LYS A 55 -14.19 6.68 0.66
CA LYS A 55 -14.16 6.50 -0.80
C LYS A 55 -13.27 7.55 -1.48
N LEU A 56 -13.41 8.83 -1.12
CA LEU A 56 -12.59 9.90 -1.69
C LEU A 56 -11.10 9.71 -1.38
N PHE A 57 -10.78 9.34 -0.14
CA PHE A 57 -9.42 9.04 0.25
C PHE A 57 -8.86 7.84 -0.54
N THR A 58 -9.62 6.76 -0.68
CA THR A 58 -9.20 5.58 -1.45
C THR A 58 -8.88 5.92 -2.89
N ILE A 59 -9.66 6.79 -3.54
CA ILE A 59 -9.39 7.25 -4.91
C ILE A 59 -8.00 7.91 -4.98
N ILE A 60 -7.73 8.88 -4.11
CA ILE A 60 -6.44 9.60 -4.07
C ILE A 60 -5.30 8.64 -3.71
N TYR A 61 -5.54 7.78 -2.73
CA TYR A 61 -4.59 6.80 -2.22
C TYR A 61 -4.11 5.83 -3.31
N ILE A 62 -5.01 5.37 -4.19
CA ILE A 62 -4.64 4.50 -5.31
C ILE A 62 -3.68 5.20 -6.27
N PHE A 63 -3.98 6.45 -6.68
CA PHE A 63 -3.13 7.19 -7.62
C PHE A 63 -1.71 7.40 -7.10
N VAL A 64 -1.55 7.65 -5.79
CA VAL A 64 -0.25 7.86 -5.17
C VAL A 64 0.45 6.54 -4.84
N GLY A 65 -0.28 5.57 -4.29
CA GLY A 65 0.26 4.34 -3.73
C GLY A 65 0.72 3.33 -4.77
N VAL A 66 0.00 3.19 -5.89
CA VAL A 66 0.32 2.19 -6.93
C VAL A 66 1.69 2.42 -7.54
N GLY A 67 2.03 3.67 -7.88
CA GLY A 67 3.34 4.00 -8.47
C GLY A 67 4.51 3.67 -7.54
N VAL A 68 4.37 4.00 -6.26
CA VAL A 68 5.40 3.70 -5.24
C VAL A 68 5.51 2.19 -5.02
N PHE A 69 4.39 1.47 -4.97
CA PHE A 69 4.36 0.02 -4.82
C PHE A 69 5.06 -0.70 -5.99
N VAL A 70 4.74 -0.31 -7.24
CA VAL A 70 5.37 -0.87 -8.44
C VAL A 70 6.89 -0.59 -8.45
N ALA A 71 7.30 0.62 -8.08
CA ALA A 71 8.72 0.98 -8.03
C ALA A 71 9.49 0.15 -6.98
N LEU A 72 8.88 -0.12 -5.83
CA LEU A 72 9.47 -1.01 -4.81
C LEU A 72 9.53 -2.45 -5.27
N PHE A 73 8.45 -2.96 -5.86
CA PHE A 73 8.41 -4.33 -6.35
C PHE A 73 9.47 -4.57 -7.43
N ALA A 74 9.65 -3.62 -8.36
CA ALA A 74 10.70 -3.70 -9.36
C ALA A 74 12.11 -3.69 -8.75
N GLN A 75 12.35 -2.92 -7.69
CA GLN A 75 13.64 -2.91 -6.98
C GLN A 75 13.88 -4.22 -6.23
N PHE A 76 12.84 -4.76 -5.61
CA PHE A 76 12.89 -6.05 -4.93
C PHE A 76 13.20 -7.19 -5.90
N ALA A 77 12.51 -7.24 -7.04
CA ALA A 77 12.76 -8.23 -8.10
C ALA A 77 14.21 -8.15 -8.62
N ARG A 78 14.74 -6.94 -8.85
CA ARG A 78 16.16 -6.76 -9.23
C ARG A 78 17.13 -7.22 -8.16
N ALA A 79 16.80 -7.01 -6.88
CA ALA A 79 17.64 -7.48 -5.78
C ALA A 79 17.70 -9.00 -5.74
N LEU A 80 16.57 -9.69 -5.97
CA LEU A 80 16.52 -11.15 -6.02
C LEU A 80 17.32 -11.72 -7.19
N LEU A 81 17.16 -11.16 -8.40
CA LEU A 81 17.90 -11.62 -9.58
C LEU A 81 19.41 -11.47 -9.40
N LYS A 82 19.84 -10.35 -8.78
CA LYS A 82 21.26 -10.13 -8.50
C LYS A 82 21.84 -11.15 -7.52
N VAL A 83 21.04 -11.66 -6.57
CA VAL A 83 21.49 -12.69 -5.62
C VAL A 83 21.64 -14.04 -6.32
N GLU A 84 20.79 -14.34 -7.30
CA GLU A 84 20.91 -15.57 -8.10
C GLU A 84 22.15 -15.53 -9.00
N ASP A 85 22.42 -14.39 -9.65
CA ASP A 85 23.61 -14.22 -10.51
C ASP A 85 24.95 -14.28 -9.74
N ASP A 86 24.93 -14.10 -8.42
CA ASP A 86 26.12 -14.09 -7.55
C ASP A 86 26.40 -15.47 -6.88
N ASN A 87 25.52 -16.46 -7.09
CA ASN A 87 25.67 -17.86 -6.62
C ASN A 87 26.13 -18.80 -7.74
#